data_AF-A0A814LE93-F1
#
_entry.id   AF-A0A814LE93-F1
#
_cell.length_a   1.000
_cell.length_b   1.000
_cell.length_c   1.000
_cell.angle_alpha   90.00
_cell.angle_beta   90.00
_cell.angle_gamma   90.00
#
_symmetry.space_group_name_H-M   'P 1'
#
loop_
_entity.id
_entity.type
_entity.pdbx_description
1 polymer ?
#
loop_
_entity_poly.entity_id
_entity_poly.type
_entity_poly.pdbx_seq_one_letter_code
_entity_poly.pdbx_strand_id
1 'polypeptide(L)'
;MKSNLSVLVVFLLFFVTLKSVSSINQDENNILPNSNEQLSPWIEADENLNATLGKTISMKCIVHNLKNYKIAWYFNGILLSLNNIRIK
;
A
#
# COMPACT_ATOMS: atom_id res chain seq x y z
N MET A 1 -1.37 45.31 15.96
CA MET A 1 -0.65 44.72 14.81
C MET A 1 0.70 44.18 15.25
N LYS A 2 0.78 42.91 15.66
CA LYS A 2 2.03 42.21 16.03
C LYS A 2 1.78 40.70 15.95
N SER A 3 1.86 40.13 14.75
CA SER A 3 2.01 38.67 14.53
C SER A 3 2.16 38.39 13.03
N ASN A 4 3.30 38.76 12.45
CA ASN A 4 3.69 38.29 11.10
C ASN A 4 5.18 37.96 11.00
N LEU A 5 5.99 38.25 12.03
CA LEU A 5 7.43 37.99 12.00
C LEU A 5 7.78 36.54 12.35
N SER A 6 7.03 35.91 13.26
CA SER A 6 7.33 34.55 13.74
C SER A 6 7.06 33.48 12.66
N VAL A 7 6.00 33.63 11.86
CA VAL A 7 5.66 32.70 10.77
C VAL A 7 6.71 32.76 9.66
N LEU A 8 7.22 33.95 9.36
CA LEU A 8 8.21 34.18 8.31
C LEU A 8 9.58 33.57 8.66
N VAL A 9 9.97 33.62 9.93
CA VAL A 9 11.21 32.98 10.44
C VAL A 9 11.13 31.46 10.36
N VAL A 10 9.98 30.86 10.69
CA VAL A 10 9.79 29.40 10.56
C VAL A 10 9.82 28.97 9.09
N PHE A 11 9.20 29.74 8.20
CA PHE A 11 9.23 29.46 6.76
C PHE A 11 10.64 29.51 6.18
N LEU A 12 11.45 30.51 6.57
CA LEU A 12 12.84 30.63 6.09
C LEU A 12 13.75 29.50 6.61
N LEU A 13 13.57 29.05 7.86
CA LEU A 13 14.33 27.92 8.39
C LEU A 13 14.01 26.61 7.65
N PHE A 14 12.77 26.42 7.21
CA PHE A 14 12.37 25.22 6.46
C PHE A 14 13.02 25.16 5.06
N PHE A 15 13.23 26.30 4.41
CA PHE A 15 13.88 26.36 3.09
C PHE A 15 15.41 26.21 3.17
N VAL A 16 16.05 26.65 4.26
CA VAL A 16 17.51 26.51 4.43
C VAL A 16 17.92 25.05 4.62
N THR A 17 17.04 24.18 5.12
CA THR A 17 17.32 22.74 5.27
C THR A 17 17.16 21.93 3.98
N LEU A 18 16.57 22.48 2.92
CA LEU A 18 16.53 21.85 1.58
C LEU A 18 17.77 22.21 0.75
N LYS A 19 18.97 21.97 1.29
CA LYS A 19 20.19 21.89 0.48
C LYS A 19 21.13 20.80 1.01
N SER A 20 21.18 19.70 0.28
CA SER A 20 22.34 18.87 -0.08
C SER A 20 21.83 17.48 -0.46
N VAL A 21 22.37 16.74 -1.41
CA VAL A 21 23.77 16.59 -1.81
C VAL A 21 23.83 16.37 -3.33
N SER A 22 24.69 17.12 -4.02
CA SER A 22 25.13 16.84 -5.38
C SER A 22 26.29 15.82 -5.38
N SER A 23 26.27 14.94 -6.38
CA SER A 23 27.34 14.09 -6.91
C SER A 23 27.96 13.01 -6.01
N ILE A 24 27.65 11.75 -6.32
CA ILE A 24 28.58 10.63 -6.19
C ILE A 24 28.85 10.13 -7.60
N ASN A 25 30.05 10.43 -8.12
CA ASN A 25 30.66 9.61 -9.16
C ASN A 25 31.21 8.37 -8.45
N GLN A 26 30.63 7.21 -8.69
CA GLN A 26 31.22 5.91 -8.37
C GLN A 26 30.90 4.95 -9.51
N ASP A 27 31.94 4.67 -10.28
CA ASP A 27 32.30 3.44 -10.98
C ASP A 27 31.19 2.52 -11.50
N GLU A 28 31.23 2.31 -12.82
CA GLU A 28 30.65 1.15 -13.50
C GLU A 28 31.05 -0.15 -12.79
N ASN A 29 30.14 -0.71 -11.98
CA ASN A 29 30.14 -2.13 -11.62
C ASN A 29 28.72 -2.54 -11.16
N ASN A 30 27.89 -2.95 -12.13
CA ASN A 30 26.77 -3.88 -11.99
C ASN A 30 26.05 -3.92 -10.62
N ILE A 31 25.40 -2.82 -10.22
CA ILE A 31 24.36 -2.89 -9.20
C ILE A 31 23.07 -3.25 -9.94
N LEU A 32 22.76 -4.54 -10.00
CA LEU A 32 21.41 -5.00 -10.32
C LEU A 32 20.50 -4.35 -9.27
N PRO A 33 19.54 -3.48 -9.64
CA PRO A 33 18.63 -2.90 -8.67
C PRO A 33 17.93 -4.07 -7.97
N ASN A 34 18.08 -4.14 -6.66
CA ASN A 34 17.47 -5.17 -5.81
C ASN A 34 15.95 -5.12 -6.00
N SER A 35 15.44 -5.88 -6.96
CA SER A 35 14.05 -5.84 -7.46
C SER A 35 13.05 -6.50 -6.52
N ASN A 36 13.38 -6.57 -5.22
CA ASN A 36 12.58 -7.23 -4.21
C ASN A 36 11.52 -6.32 -3.57
N GLU A 37 11.15 -5.21 -4.20
CA GLU A 37 10.01 -4.41 -3.73
C GLU A 37 8.72 -5.25 -3.79
N GLN A 38 8.19 -5.57 -2.60
CA GLN A 38 6.90 -6.22 -2.46
C GLN A 38 5.80 -5.17 -2.54
N LEU A 39 5.13 -5.13 -3.69
CA LEU A 39 3.96 -4.28 -3.89
C LEU A 39 2.86 -4.64 -2.87
N SER A 40 2.15 -3.61 -2.39
CA SER A 40 1.04 -3.79 -1.47
C SER A 40 -0.12 -4.51 -2.16
N PRO A 41 -0.79 -5.45 -1.47
CA PRO A 41 -1.94 -6.15 -2.01
C PRO A 41 -3.16 -5.23 -2.03
N TRP A 42 -4.00 -5.42 -3.03
CA TRP A 42 -5.28 -4.72 -3.11
C TRP A 42 -6.34 -5.67 -3.66
N ILE A 43 -7.60 -5.36 -3.36
CA ILE A 43 -8.75 -6.22 -3.65
C ILE A 43 -9.64 -5.55 -4.69
N GLU A 44 -10.06 -6.34 -5.67
CA GLU A 44 -11.14 -6.04 -6.59
C GLU A 44 -12.29 -7.00 -6.30
N ALA A 45 -13.44 -6.46 -5.92
CA ALA A 45 -14.63 -7.23 -5.56
C ALA A 45 -15.90 -6.46 -5.95
N ASP A 46 -16.98 -7.21 -6.14
CA ASP A 46 -18.30 -6.62 -6.37
C ASP A 46 -18.78 -5.91 -5.09
N GLU A 47 -19.27 -4.68 -5.22
CA GLU A 47 -19.76 -3.91 -4.06
C GLU A 47 -21.03 -4.51 -3.47
N ASN A 48 -21.91 -5.05 -4.32
CA ASN A 48 -23.22 -5.56 -3.92
C ASN A 48 -23.60 -6.79 -4.74
N LEU A 49 -24.19 -7.78 -4.06
CA LEU A 49 -24.70 -9.00 -4.66
C LEU A 49 -26.12 -9.28 -4.16
N ASN A 50 -27.03 -9.57 -5.09
CA ASN A 50 -28.40 -9.95 -4.74
C ASN A 50 -28.47 -11.46 -4.52
N ALA A 51 -28.91 -11.88 -3.34
CA ALA A 51 -29.11 -13.29 -3.01
C ALA A 51 -30.61 -13.60 -2.87
N THR A 52 -31.01 -14.77 -3.36
CA THR A 52 -32.37 -15.30 -3.18
C THR A 52 -32.37 -16.32 -2.04
N LEU A 53 -33.37 -16.26 -1.16
CA LEU A 53 -33.49 -17.18 -0.04
C LEU A 53 -33.48 -18.64 -0.51
N GLY A 54 -32.70 -19.47 0.18
CA GLY A 54 -32.53 -20.89 -0.15
C GLY A 54 -31.70 -21.16 -1.41
N LYS A 55 -31.12 -20.13 -2.05
CA LYS A 55 -30.19 -20.29 -3.18
C LYS A 55 -28.77 -19.97 -2.74
N THR A 56 -27.82 -20.77 -3.23
CA THR A 56 -26.39 -20.51 -3.07
C THR A 56 -25.98 -19.37 -3.98
N ILE A 57 -25.16 -18.46 -3.44
CA ILE A 57 -24.50 -17.40 -4.20
C ILE A 57 -22.99 -17.56 -4.13
N SER A 58 -22.29 -17.13 -5.18
CA SER A 58 -20.84 -17.08 -5.22
C SER A 58 -20.38 -15.64 -5.08
N MET A 59 -19.52 -15.37 -4.10
CA MET A 59 -18.86 -14.07 -3.94
C MET A 59 -17.48 -14.14 -4.57
N LYS A 60 -17.17 -13.19 -5.45
CA LYS A 60 -15.86 -13.11 -6.12
C LYS A 60 -15.02 -12.00 -5.49
N CYS A 61 -13.76 -12.33 -5.20
CA CYS A 61 -12.75 -11.39 -4.74
C CYS A 61 -11.45 -11.73 -5.47
N ILE A 62 -10.92 -10.77 -6.22
CA ILE A 62 -9.63 -10.88 -6.90
C ILE A 62 -8.61 -10.12 -6.06
N VAL A 63 -7.51 -10.79 -5.72
CA VAL A 63 -6.43 -10.20 -4.95
C VAL A 63 -5.21 -10.02 -5.84
N HIS A 64 -4.80 -8.77 -5.99
CA HIS A 64 -3.61 -8.38 -6.73
C HIS A 64 -2.41 -8.32 -5.78
N ASN A 65 -1.20 -8.58 -6.29
CA ASN A 65 0.05 -8.59 -5.51
C ASN A 65 0.05 -9.50 -4.27
N LEU A 66 -0.60 -10.67 -4.33
CA LEU A 66 -0.77 -11.55 -3.16
C LEU A 66 0.56 -12.03 -2.55
N LYS A 67 1.62 -12.29 -3.34
CA LYS A 67 2.92 -12.84 -2.90
C LYS A 67 2.79 -13.79 -1.69
N ASN A 68 3.21 -13.35 -0.49
CA ASN A 68 3.23 -14.12 0.75
C ASN A 68 2.04 -13.84 1.70
N TYR A 69 1.08 -13.04 1.27
CA TYR A 69 -0.12 -12.72 2.04
C TYR A 69 -1.12 -13.88 2.04
N LYS A 70 -2.00 -13.89 3.05
CA LYS A 70 -3.09 -14.86 3.18
C LYS A 70 -4.43 -14.17 2.94
N ILE A 71 -5.41 -14.94 2.45
CA ILE A 71 -6.76 -14.45 2.20
C ILE A 71 -7.69 -15.00 3.28
N ALA A 72 -8.54 -14.12 3.82
CA ALA A 72 -9.53 -14.45 4.82
C ALA A 72 -10.87 -13.80 4.47
N TRP A 73 -11.96 -14.50 4.75
CA TRP A 73 -13.32 -13.99 4.61
C TRP A 73 -13.90 -13.69 5.98
N TYR A 74 -14.57 -12.55 6.11
CA TYR A 74 -15.23 -12.12 7.34
C TYR A 74 -16.70 -11.80 7.09
N PHE A 75 -17.53 -12.00 8.10
CA PHE A 75 -18.91 -11.54 8.13
C PHE A 75 -19.20 -10.87 9.47
N ASN A 76 -19.53 -9.59 9.45
CA ASN A 76 -19.75 -8.77 10.64
C ASN A 76 -18.62 -8.89 11.69
N GLY A 77 -17.36 -8.89 11.22
CA GLY A 77 -16.17 -9.03 12.08
C GLY A 77 -15.82 -10.46 12.49
N ILE A 78 -16.64 -11.46 12.14
CA ILE A 78 -16.39 -12.87 12.45
C ILE A 78 -15.67 -13.52 11.28
N LEU A 79 -14.54 -14.20 11.56
CA LEU A 79 -13.79 -14.97 10.57
C LEU A 79 -14.62 -16.17 10.10
N LEU A 80 -14.94 -16.22 8.80
CA LEU A 80 -15.65 -17.34 8.17
C LEU A 80 -14.70 -18.44 7.71
N SER A 81 -13.58 -18.06 7.09
CA SER A 81 -12.60 -18.99 6.55
C SER A 81 -11.24 -18.34 6.34
N LEU A 82 -10.17 -19.05 6.70
CA LEU A 82 -8.79 -18.74 6.33
C LEU A 82 -8.39 -19.68 5.19
N ASN A 83 -8.27 -19.13 3.98
CA ASN A 83 -7.79 -19.91 2.84
C ASN A 83 -6.28 -19.73 2.73
N ASN A 84 -5.52 -20.80 3.01
CA ASN A 84 -4.10 -20.88 2.67
C ASN A 84 -3.96 -21.13 1.16
N ILE A 85 -4.13 -20.09 0.34
CA ILE A 85 -3.86 -20.18 -1.09
C ILE A 85 -2.35 -20.06 -1.27
N ARG A 86 -1.65 -21.20 -1.38
CA ARG A 86 -0.27 -21.23 -1.90
C ARG A 86 -0.34 -21.05 -3.40
N ILE A 87 0.15 -19.92 -3.91
CA ILE A 87 0.43 -19.77 -5.34
C ILE A 87 1.69 -20.60 -5.61
N LYS A 88 1.58 -21.60 -6.49
CA LYS A 88 2.72 -22.37 -7.02
C LYS A 88 3.44 -21.55 -8.09
#